data_AF-A0A0H5QU76-F1
#
_entry.id   AF-A0A0H5QU76-F1
#
_cell.length_a   1.000
_cell.length_b   1.000
_cell.length_c   1.000
_cell.angle_alpha   90.00
_cell.angle_beta   90.00
_cell.angle_gamma   90.00
#
_symmetry.space_group_name_H-M   'P 1'
#
loop_
_entity.id
_entity.type
_entity.pdbx_description
1 polymer ?
#
loop_
_entity_poly.entity_id
_entity_poly.type
_entity_poly.pdbx_seq_one_letter_code
_entity_poly.pdbx_strand_id
1 'polypeptide(L)'
;KFIWLEGDRQALRPKKSGRSIMVSQFLCQCHGHMEIDVTSDIAEEFPEIKKFASVGSTVGTLKLIKPGKNADGYWCNKDLVEQIKLALVIFQVLHRDSTPVFAFDNSQNHRAKPPDGLVASKLNLSDGGKNVEHVRPGWYFFEQNLVIHDMQFPGDSVHAINGVTQKGIRRILTERGLWPSSGISLKEARLLLSQQTDFPKFHPEFN
;
A
#
# COMPACT_ATOMS: atom_id res chain seq x y z
N LYS A 1 -42.86 0.36 20.49
CA LYS A 1 -42.47 -0.92 21.11
C LYS A 1 -42.43 -0.69 22.62
N PHE A 2 -43.35 -1.29 23.38
CA PHE A 2 -43.44 -1.11 24.83
C PHE A 2 -42.66 -2.22 25.54
N ILE A 3 -42.02 -1.92 26.67
CA ILE A 3 -41.29 -2.87 27.50
C ILE A 3 -41.84 -2.73 28.92
N TRP A 4 -42.32 -3.84 29.50
CA TRP A 4 -42.73 -3.91 30.91
C TRP A 4 -41.51 -4.19 31.79
N LEU A 5 -41.37 -3.43 32.88
CA LEU A 5 -40.26 -3.53 33.84
C LEU A 5 -40.82 -3.46 35.27
N GLU A 6 -40.23 -4.24 36.17
CA GLU A 6 -40.47 -4.14 37.61
C GLU A 6 -39.97 -2.77 38.13
N GLY A 7 -40.61 -2.23 39.17
CA GLY A 7 -40.43 -0.84 39.61
C GLY A 7 -39.01 -0.47 40.06
N ASP A 8 -38.17 -1.47 40.39
CA ASP A 8 -36.79 -1.32 40.81
C ASP A 8 -35.78 -1.67 39.69
N ARG A 9 -36.25 -2.07 38.50
CA ARG A 9 -35.38 -2.50 37.39
C ARG A 9 -35.30 -1.47 36.27
N GLN A 10 -34.07 -1.22 35.83
CA GLN A 10 -33.84 -0.39 34.65
C GLN A 10 -33.98 -1.20 33.36
N ALA A 11 -34.56 -0.58 32.33
CA ALA A 11 -34.60 -1.13 30.99
C ALA A 11 -33.17 -1.39 30.50
N LEU A 12 -32.79 -2.66 30.32
CA LEU A 12 -31.54 -2.98 29.66
C LEU A 12 -31.62 -2.49 28.22
N ARG A 13 -30.97 -1.35 27.95
CA ARG A 13 -30.81 -0.87 26.58
C ARG A 13 -30.03 -1.94 25.82
N PRO A 14 -30.44 -2.31 24.59
CA PRO A 14 -29.60 -3.13 23.73
C PRO A 14 -28.21 -2.51 23.69
N LYS A 15 -27.17 -3.30 23.97
CA LYS A 15 -25.80 -2.85 23.72
C LYS A 15 -25.76 -2.44 22.25
N LYS A 16 -25.57 -1.14 21.99
CA LYS A 16 -25.17 -0.70 20.65
C LYS A 16 -23.84 -1.38 20.36
N SER A 17 -23.48 -1.54 19.09
CA SER A 17 -22.24 -2.21 18.66
C SER A 17 -20.96 -1.59 19.25
N GLY A 18 -21.06 -0.48 20.00
CA GLY A 18 -19.94 0.30 20.47
C GLY A 18 -19.26 1.00 19.30
N ARG A 19 -18.26 1.83 19.62
CA ARG A 19 -17.30 2.27 18.62
C ARG A 19 -16.13 1.31 18.69
N SER A 20 -15.78 0.68 17.57
CA SER A 20 -14.58 -0.15 17.51
C SER A 20 -13.33 0.72 17.71
N ILE A 21 -12.28 0.08 18.21
CA ILE A 21 -10.92 0.63 18.26
C ILE A 21 -10.04 -0.40 17.57
N MET A 22 -9.26 0.04 16.60
CA MET A 22 -8.17 -0.72 16.04
C MET A 22 -6.90 -0.35 16.78
N VAL A 23 -6.12 -1.36 17.15
CA VAL A 23 -4.81 -1.22 17.78
C VAL A 23 -3.81 -1.90 16.85
N SER A 24 -2.79 -1.18 16.42
CA SER A 24 -1.66 -1.73 15.68
C SER A 24 -0.38 -1.44 16.47
N GLN A 25 0.50 -2.43 16.62
CA GLN A 25 1.70 -2.29 17.42
C GLN A 25 2.79 -3.28 17.01
N PHE A 26 4.05 -2.86 17.17
CA PHE A 26 5.21 -3.75 17.16
C PHE A 26 5.67 -4.02 18.59
N LEU A 27 5.83 -5.30 18.92
CA LEU A 27 6.31 -5.76 20.21
C LEU A 27 7.74 -6.27 20.09
N CYS A 28 8.58 -5.88 21.03
CA CYS A 28 9.94 -6.40 21.19
C CYS A 28 10.00 -7.26 22.44
N GLN A 29 10.69 -8.40 22.39
CA GLN A 29 10.74 -9.33 23.52
C GLN A 29 11.38 -8.72 24.77
N CYS A 30 12.42 -7.89 24.62
CA CYS A 30 13.14 -7.30 25.75
C CYS A 30 12.56 -5.94 26.22
N HIS A 31 11.83 -5.22 25.36
CA HIS A 31 11.30 -3.89 25.67
C HIS A 31 9.77 -3.84 25.77
N GLY A 32 9.05 -4.90 25.35
CA GLY A 32 7.60 -4.89 25.23
C GLY A 32 7.15 -3.90 24.15
N HIS A 33 6.53 -2.80 24.59
CA HIS A 33 6.17 -1.70 23.71
C HIS A 33 7.44 -0.97 23.26
N MET A 34 7.73 -0.99 21.95
CA MET A 34 8.86 -0.20 21.44
C MET A 34 8.52 1.29 21.48
N GLU A 35 9.11 1.98 22.44
CA GLU A 35 8.94 3.40 22.75
C GLU A 35 10.26 3.99 23.27
N ILE A 36 10.56 5.23 22.88
CA ILE A 36 11.76 5.95 23.28
C ILE A 36 11.44 7.42 23.60
N ASP A 37 12.25 8.01 24.47
CA ASP A 37 12.31 9.47 24.63
C ASP A 37 13.29 10.05 23.61
N VAL A 38 12.84 11.05 22.85
CA VAL A 38 13.66 11.68 21.81
C VAL A 38 14.56 12.74 22.44
N THR A 39 15.79 12.37 22.77
CA THR A 39 16.83 13.31 23.22
C THR A 39 17.52 14.00 22.05
N SER A 40 18.27 15.08 22.32
CA SER A 40 19.08 15.75 21.30
C SER A 40 20.06 14.78 20.64
N ASP A 41 20.77 13.98 21.44
CA ASP A 41 21.76 13.01 20.95
C ASP A 41 21.12 11.96 20.02
N ILE A 42 19.96 11.41 20.40
CA ILE A 42 19.20 10.48 19.54
C ILE A 42 18.79 11.16 18.23
N ALA A 43 18.34 12.41 18.29
CA ALA A 43 17.88 13.13 17.12
C ALA A 43 19.02 13.61 16.20
N GLU A 44 20.25 13.68 16.72
CA GLU A 44 21.48 13.89 15.96
C GLU A 44 21.98 12.60 15.31
N GLU A 45 22.00 11.49 16.06
CA GLU A 45 22.45 10.18 15.58
C GLU A 45 21.45 9.54 14.59
N PHE A 46 20.15 9.70 14.83
CA PHE A 46 19.05 9.15 14.03
C PHE A 46 18.11 10.26 13.54
N PRO A 47 18.53 11.11 12.59
CA PRO A 47 17.79 12.29 12.17
C PRO A 47 16.39 11.98 11.60
N GLU A 48 16.15 10.76 11.10
CA GLU A 48 14.85 10.30 10.63
C GLU A 48 13.77 10.33 11.71
N ILE A 49 14.14 10.22 13.00
CA ILE A 49 13.17 10.25 14.10
C ILE A 49 12.40 11.59 14.15
N LYS A 50 13.02 12.68 13.67
CA LYS A 50 12.43 14.02 13.60
C LYS A 50 11.20 14.09 12.70
N LYS A 51 11.01 13.12 11.79
CA LYS A 51 9.79 12.99 10.98
C LYS A 51 8.59 12.52 11.81
N PHE A 52 8.84 11.87 12.95
CA PHE A 52 7.82 11.22 13.76
C PHE A 52 7.59 11.91 15.10
N ALA A 53 8.61 12.57 15.66
CA ALA A 53 8.54 13.21 16.96
C ALA A 53 9.58 14.32 17.14
N SER A 54 9.28 15.26 18.03
CA SER A 54 10.18 16.38 18.38
C SER A 54 11.12 16.00 19.52
N VAL A 55 12.27 16.67 19.62
CA VAL A 55 13.15 16.54 20.80
C VAL A 55 12.38 16.92 22.07
N GLY A 56 12.54 16.12 23.13
CA GLY A 56 11.83 16.25 24.41
C GLY A 56 10.47 15.57 24.46
N SER A 57 10.08 14.81 23.42
CA SER A 57 8.84 14.02 23.40
C SER A 57 9.12 12.52 23.41
N THR A 58 8.13 11.75 23.84
CA THR A 58 8.14 10.28 23.79
C THR A 58 7.44 9.80 22.52
N VAL A 59 8.02 8.80 21.83
CA VAL A 59 7.47 8.24 20.61
C VAL A 59 7.51 6.72 20.62
N GLY A 60 6.38 6.10 20.28
CA GLY A 60 6.22 4.66 20.26
C GLY A 60 5.57 4.14 18.99
N THR A 61 5.72 2.84 18.75
CA THR A 61 5.16 2.18 17.57
C THR A 61 3.66 1.92 17.65
N LEU A 62 3.03 2.11 18.81
CA LEU A 62 1.59 1.94 19.01
C LEU A 62 0.80 2.95 18.15
N LYS A 63 -0.16 2.44 17.39
CA LYS A 63 -1.15 3.24 16.65
C LYS A 63 -2.55 2.83 17.07
N LEU A 64 -3.34 3.81 17.49
CA LEU A 64 -4.75 3.67 17.82
C LEU A 64 -5.58 4.38 16.76
N ILE A 65 -6.59 3.68 16.25
CA ILE A 65 -7.53 4.24 15.27
C ILE A 65 -8.92 3.91 15.72
N LYS A 66 -9.82 4.88 15.64
CA LYS A 66 -11.25 4.66 15.80
C LYS A 66 -11.87 4.58 14.41
N PRO A 67 -12.02 3.39 13.83
CA PRO A 67 -12.36 3.27 12.42
C PRO A 67 -13.77 3.79 12.11
N GLY A 68 -13.92 4.36 10.92
CA GLY A 68 -15.19 4.78 10.35
C GLY A 68 -15.09 6.02 9.46
N LYS A 69 -16.00 6.12 8.49
CA LYS A 69 -16.07 7.25 7.55
C LYS A 69 -16.21 8.62 8.23
N ASN A 70 -16.92 8.68 9.37
CA ASN A 70 -17.13 9.89 10.16
C ASN A 70 -16.25 9.92 11.42
N ALA A 71 -15.07 9.28 11.34
CA ALA A 71 -14.15 9.05 12.45
C ALA A 71 -12.71 9.22 11.94
N ASP A 72 -11.77 8.36 12.36
CA ASP A 72 -10.35 8.48 12.01
C ASP A 72 -10.03 7.85 10.63
N GLY A 73 -11.05 7.45 9.86
CA GLY A 73 -10.90 6.73 8.61
C GLY A 73 -10.78 5.21 8.81
N TYR A 74 -10.20 4.52 7.84
CA TYR A 74 -9.89 3.09 7.91
C TYR A 74 -8.38 2.91 7.76
N TRP A 75 -7.81 1.96 8.49
CA TRP A 75 -6.40 1.61 8.34
C TRP A 75 -6.12 1.13 6.92
N CYS A 76 -5.11 1.71 6.30
CA CYS A 76 -4.70 1.38 4.95
C CYS A 76 -3.23 0.98 4.90
N ASN A 77 -2.76 0.53 3.73
CA ASN A 77 -1.37 0.15 3.55
C ASN A 77 -0.40 1.33 3.82
N LYS A 78 -0.80 2.57 3.50
CA LYS A 78 0.01 3.76 3.79
C LYS A 78 0.31 3.87 5.28
N ASP A 79 -0.69 3.63 6.13
CA ASP A 79 -0.53 3.71 7.58
C ASP A 79 0.43 2.63 8.10
N LEU A 80 0.33 1.40 7.56
CA LEU A 80 1.27 0.32 7.88
C LEU A 80 2.70 0.68 7.45
N VAL A 81 2.90 1.23 6.25
CA VAL A 81 4.22 1.64 5.76
C VAL A 81 4.83 2.71 6.66
N GLU A 82 4.06 3.73 7.04
CA GLU A 82 4.53 4.77 7.96
C GLU A 82 4.85 4.21 9.36
N GLN A 83 4.04 3.27 9.86
CA GLN A 83 4.30 2.61 11.13
C GLN A 83 5.57 1.74 11.09
N ILE A 84 5.83 1.04 9.98
CA ILE A 84 7.07 0.27 9.78
C ILE A 84 8.28 1.19 9.75
N LYS A 85 8.21 2.32 9.04
CA LYS A 85 9.32 3.30 9.03
C LYS A 85 9.64 3.79 10.44
N LEU A 86 8.62 4.09 11.24
CA LEU A 86 8.80 4.44 12.65
C LEU A 86 9.42 3.28 13.44
N ALA A 87 8.90 2.06 13.28
CA ALA A 87 9.39 0.88 13.99
C ALA A 87 10.85 0.58 13.67
N LEU A 88 11.28 0.77 12.41
CA LEU A 88 12.68 0.62 11.99
C LEU A 88 13.60 1.58 12.76
N VAL A 89 13.24 2.87 12.80
CA VAL A 89 14.06 3.88 13.50
C VAL A 89 14.10 3.60 15.00
N ILE A 90 12.96 3.34 15.64
CA ILE A 90 12.92 3.02 17.08
C ILE A 90 13.73 1.75 17.37
N PHE A 91 13.63 0.72 16.53
CA PHE A 91 14.40 -0.50 16.70
C PHE A 91 15.91 -0.24 16.63
N GLN A 92 16.38 0.57 15.68
CA GLN A 92 17.79 0.93 15.56
C GLN A 92 18.30 1.71 16.78
N VAL A 93 17.47 2.57 17.36
CA VAL A 93 17.82 3.28 18.62
C VAL A 93 17.97 2.29 19.78
N LEU A 94 17.04 1.35 19.91
CA LEU A 94 17.03 0.34 21.00
C LEU A 94 18.07 -0.78 20.79
N HIS A 95 18.47 -1.03 19.54
CA HIS A 95 19.30 -2.16 19.13
C HIS A 95 20.33 -1.75 18.07
N ARG A 96 21.29 -0.89 18.45
CA ARG A 96 22.24 -0.24 17.54
C ARG A 96 23.00 -1.20 16.61
N ASP A 97 23.33 -2.39 17.09
CA ASP A 97 24.12 -3.39 16.34
C ASP A 97 23.26 -4.50 15.71
N SER A 98 21.94 -4.31 15.63
CA SER A 98 21.02 -5.34 15.13
C SER A 98 20.26 -4.90 13.89
N THR A 99 19.98 -5.86 13.00
CA THR A 99 19.10 -5.65 11.85
C THR A 99 17.72 -6.22 12.17
N PRO A 100 16.64 -5.41 12.14
CA PRO A 100 15.29 -5.92 12.35
C PRO A 100 14.82 -6.75 11.15
N VAL A 101 14.17 -7.89 11.43
CA VAL A 101 13.47 -8.69 10.42
C VAL A 101 11.99 -8.75 10.80
N PHE A 102 11.14 -8.19 9.95
CA PHE A 102 9.69 -8.25 10.12
C PHE A 102 9.10 -9.31 9.20
N ALA A 103 8.45 -10.31 9.78
CA ALA A 103 7.64 -11.28 9.05
C ALA A 103 6.17 -10.99 9.34
N PHE A 104 5.35 -10.96 8.29
CA PHE A 104 3.92 -10.78 8.41
C PHE A 104 3.20 -11.93 7.75
N ASP A 105 2.19 -12.49 8.41
CA ASP A 105 1.28 -13.44 7.83
C ASP A 105 -0.05 -12.77 7.48
N ASN A 106 -0.62 -13.15 6.34
CA ASN A 106 -2.03 -12.99 6.00
C ASN A 106 -2.69 -11.59 6.11
N SER A 107 -1.94 -10.50 6.24
CA SER A 107 -2.55 -9.16 6.19
C SER A 107 -2.87 -8.77 4.73
N GLN A 108 -4.11 -8.34 4.47
CA GLN A 108 -4.52 -7.84 3.14
C GLN A 108 -3.65 -6.65 2.69
N ASN A 109 -3.01 -5.95 3.64
CA ASN A 109 -2.13 -4.83 3.37
C ASN A 109 -0.85 -5.23 2.61
N HIS A 110 -0.37 -6.48 2.63
CA HIS A 110 0.83 -6.88 1.85
C HIS A 110 0.57 -7.01 0.35
N ARG A 111 -0.69 -7.11 -0.08
CA ARG A 111 -1.03 -7.17 -1.51
C ARG A 111 -1.10 -5.78 -2.15
N ALA A 112 -1.06 -4.71 -1.35
CA ALA A 112 -1.03 -3.36 -1.86
C ALA A 112 0.23 -3.17 -2.72
N LYS A 113 0.01 -2.74 -3.97
CA LYS A 113 1.08 -2.38 -4.88
C LYS A 113 1.35 -0.88 -4.75
N PRO A 114 2.59 -0.44 -5.01
CA PRO A 114 2.88 0.98 -5.03
C PRO A 114 1.97 1.70 -6.05
N PRO A 115 1.68 3.01 -5.87
CA PRO A 115 0.76 3.74 -6.74
C PRO A 115 1.11 3.60 -8.23
N ASP A 116 2.40 3.73 -8.54
CA ASP A 116 3.02 3.59 -9.85
C ASP A 116 3.40 2.13 -10.20
N GLY A 117 2.92 1.14 -9.46
CA GLY A 117 3.26 -0.27 -9.71
C GLY A 117 2.72 -0.78 -11.06
N LEU A 118 3.49 -1.66 -11.71
CA LEU A 118 3.06 -2.38 -12.91
C LEU A 118 1.89 -3.31 -12.57
N VAL A 119 0.66 -2.90 -12.82
CA VAL A 119 -0.54 -3.68 -12.49
C VAL A 119 -1.47 -3.72 -13.71
N ALA A 120 -1.54 -4.87 -14.39
CA ALA A 120 -2.30 -5.02 -15.63
C ALA A 120 -3.79 -4.66 -15.47
N SER A 121 -4.40 -4.94 -14.30
CA SER A 121 -5.80 -4.61 -14.04
C SER A 121 -6.09 -3.11 -13.97
N LYS A 122 -5.08 -2.27 -13.70
CA LYS A 122 -5.20 -0.80 -13.68
C LYS A 122 -5.03 -0.14 -15.05
N LEU A 123 -4.57 -0.90 -16.05
CA LEU A 123 -4.36 -0.39 -17.40
C LEU A 123 -5.60 -0.60 -18.27
N ASN A 124 -5.78 0.33 -19.21
CA ASN A 124 -6.76 0.25 -20.28
C ASN A 124 -6.21 -0.54 -21.48
N LEU A 125 -7.10 -0.99 -22.36
CA LEU A 125 -6.67 -1.60 -23.61
C LEU A 125 -6.01 -0.57 -24.54
N SER A 126 -6.61 0.61 -24.64
CA SER A 126 -6.12 1.78 -25.37
C SER A 126 -5.16 2.62 -24.52
N ASP A 127 -4.39 3.48 -25.19
CA ASP A 127 -3.52 4.46 -24.54
C ASP A 127 -4.34 5.48 -23.73
N GLY A 128 -3.78 5.91 -22.59
CA GLY A 128 -4.36 6.88 -21.68
C GLY A 128 -5.65 6.41 -20.99
N GLY A 129 -6.39 7.39 -20.46
CA GLY A 129 -7.69 7.19 -19.83
C GLY A 129 -7.88 8.08 -18.62
N LYS A 130 -9.10 8.56 -18.41
CA LYS A 130 -9.45 9.51 -17.33
C LYS A 130 -8.98 9.05 -15.93
N ASN A 131 -9.00 7.75 -15.68
CA ASN A 131 -8.67 7.16 -14.37
C ASN A 131 -7.45 6.23 -14.45
N VAL A 132 -6.56 6.42 -15.43
CA VAL A 132 -5.33 5.62 -15.57
C VAL A 132 -4.16 6.46 -15.11
N GLU A 133 -3.52 6.04 -14.03
CA GLU A 133 -2.30 6.65 -13.52
C GLU A 133 -1.06 6.17 -14.29
N HIS A 134 0.00 6.97 -14.24
CA HIS A 134 1.30 6.57 -14.78
C HIS A 134 1.93 5.47 -13.93
N VAL A 135 2.34 4.38 -14.59
CA VAL A 135 3.09 3.29 -13.93
C VAL A 135 4.59 3.42 -14.23
N ARG A 136 5.45 2.92 -13.35
CA ARG A 136 6.91 2.93 -13.55
C ARG A 136 7.34 2.17 -14.81
N PRO A 137 8.55 2.43 -15.34
CA PRO A 137 9.12 1.60 -16.39
C PRO A 137 9.17 0.13 -15.99
N GLY A 138 8.87 -0.74 -16.95
CA GLY A 138 9.04 -2.18 -16.83
C GLY A 138 10.27 -2.66 -17.57
N TRP A 139 10.33 -3.97 -17.75
CA TRP A 139 11.41 -4.60 -18.51
C TRP A 139 10.92 -5.90 -19.13
N TYR A 140 11.54 -6.33 -20.22
CA TYR A 140 11.26 -7.62 -20.84
C TYR A 140 12.51 -8.13 -21.55
N PHE A 141 12.53 -9.43 -21.86
CA PHE A 141 13.59 -10.01 -22.67
C PHE A 141 13.23 -9.94 -24.15
N PHE A 142 14.12 -9.38 -24.96
CA PHE A 142 14.06 -9.42 -26.41
C PHE A 142 15.39 -9.99 -26.92
N GLU A 143 15.35 -11.08 -27.68
CA GLU A 143 16.54 -11.76 -28.20
C GLU A 143 17.61 -12.01 -27.12
N GLN A 144 17.18 -12.50 -25.93
CA GLN A 144 18.01 -12.78 -24.75
C GLN A 144 18.61 -11.55 -24.04
N ASN A 145 18.29 -10.33 -24.48
CA ASN A 145 18.73 -9.10 -23.83
C ASN A 145 17.61 -8.51 -22.97
N LEU A 146 17.97 -8.02 -21.78
CA LEU A 146 17.05 -7.27 -20.92
C LEU A 146 16.84 -5.87 -21.51
N VAL A 147 15.61 -5.56 -21.89
CA VAL A 147 15.21 -4.26 -22.45
C VAL A 147 14.37 -3.52 -21.42
N ILE A 148 14.78 -2.30 -21.07
CA ILE A 148 13.95 -1.38 -20.28
C ILE A 148 12.80 -0.89 -21.16
N HIS A 149 11.59 -0.94 -20.65
CA HIS A 149 10.38 -0.63 -21.39
C HIS A 149 9.64 0.51 -20.68
N ASP A 150 9.75 1.71 -21.23
CA ASP A 150 8.99 2.87 -20.77
C ASP A 150 7.49 2.64 -20.96
N MET A 151 6.71 2.93 -19.92
CA MET A 151 5.26 2.72 -19.93
C MET A 151 4.51 3.97 -20.38
N GLN A 152 5.23 5.02 -20.76
CA GLN A 152 4.70 6.26 -21.31
C GLN A 152 5.36 6.56 -22.65
N PHE A 153 4.74 7.44 -23.42
CA PHE A 153 5.32 8.00 -24.64
C PHE A 153 4.89 9.47 -24.77
N PRO A 154 5.68 10.32 -25.47
CA PRO A 154 5.27 11.67 -25.78
C PRO A 154 3.93 11.66 -26.52
N GLY A 155 2.96 12.43 -26.03
CA GLY A 155 1.62 12.43 -26.61
C GLY A 155 0.71 13.45 -25.96
N ASP A 156 -0.21 13.97 -26.76
CA ASP A 156 -1.15 15.04 -26.46
C ASP A 156 -2.58 14.51 -26.26
N SER A 157 -2.72 13.25 -25.84
CA SER A 157 -4.05 12.71 -25.52
C SER A 157 -4.74 13.60 -24.49
N VAL A 158 -6.08 13.63 -24.50
CA VAL A 158 -6.90 14.38 -23.51
C VAL A 158 -6.58 13.97 -22.06
N HIS A 159 -5.91 12.84 -21.88
CA HIS A 159 -5.49 12.30 -20.59
C HIS A 159 -3.96 12.31 -20.40
N ALA A 160 -3.22 13.04 -21.23
CA ALA A 160 -1.79 13.22 -21.06
C ALA A 160 -1.52 14.03 -19.78
N ILE A 161 -0.50 13.61 -19.03
CA ILE A 161 -0.02 14.33 -17.85
C ILE A 161 1.39 14.78 -18.17
N ASN A 162 1.65 16.09 -18.09
CA ASN A 162 2.94 16.69 -18.41
C ASN A 162 3.47 16.34 -19.82
N GLY A 163 2.57 16.26 -20.81
CA GLY A 163 2.93 16.01 -22.22
C GLY A 163 3.29 14.56 -22.56
N VAL A 164 3.06 13.62 -21.65
CA VAL A 164 3.22 12.18 -21.91
C VAL A 164 1.91 11.44 -21.67
N THR A 165 1.69 10.40 -22.46
CA THR A 165 0.51 9.52 -22.39
C THR A 165 0.92 8.13 -21.91
N GLN A 166 0.17 7.59 -20.96
CA GLN A 166 0.32 6.20 -20.50
C GLN A 166 0.00 5.21 -21.62
N LYS A 167 0.89 4.25 -21.88
CA LYS A 167 0.65 3.17 -22.84
C LYS A 167 -0.48 2.27 -22.36
N GLY A 168 -1.37 1.91 -23.28
CA GLY A 168 -2.38 0.88 -23.09
C GLY A 168 -1.79 -0.53 -23.24
N ILE A 169 -2.52 -1.52 -22.74
CA ILE A 169 -2.09 -2.93 -22.79
C ILE A 169 -1.81 -3.37 -24.23
N ARG A 170 -2.62 -2.92 -25.20
CA ARG A 170 -2.43 -3.27 -26.61
C ARG A 170 -1.05 -2.83 -27.11
N ARG A 171 -0.68 -1.58 -26.85
CA ARG A 171 0.62 -1.04 -27.25
C ARG A 171 1.76 -1.76 -26.55
N ILE A 172 1.68 -1.94 -25.23
CA ILE A 172 2.71 -2.63 -24.44
C ILE A 172 2.95 -4.04 -24.98
N LEU A 173 1.88 -4.81 -25.25
CA LEU A 173 2.01 -6.15 -25.80
C LEU A 173 2.50 -6.15 -27.25
N THR A 174 2.09 -5.20 -28.08
CA THR A 174 2.61 -5.06 -29.45
C THR A 174 4.11 -4.77 -29.45
N GLU A 175 4.58 -3.84 -28.62
CA GLU A 175 6.00 -3.49 -28.49
C GLU A 175 6.83 -4.67 -27.96
N ARG A 176 6.22 -5.58 -27.20
CA ARG A 176 6.85 -6.83 -26.74
C ARG A 176 6.73 -8.00 -27.73
N GLY A 177 6.07 -7.82 -28.88
CA GLY A 177 5.84 -8.90 -29.85
C GLY A 177 4.84 -9.97 -29.39
N LEU A 178 3.98 -9.64 -28.41
CA LEU A 178 3.03 -10.58 -27.79
C LEU A 178 1.57 -10.34 -28.19
N TRP A 179 1.28 -9.25 -28.91
CA TRP A 179 -0.09 -8.97 -29.35
C TRP A 179 -0.48 -9.85 -30.54
N PRO A 180 -1.52 -10.70 -30.43
CA PRO A 180 -1.92 -11.60 -31.51
C PRO A 180 -2.58 -10.83 -32.67
N SER A 181 -2.34 -11.28 -33.89
CA SER A 181 -2.91 -10.68 -35.11
C SER A 181 -4.44 -10.75 -35.15
N SER A 182 -5.05 -11.78 -34.56
CA SER A 182 -6.49 -11.92 -34.39
C SER A 182 -7.10 -10.92 -33.40
N GLY A 183 -6.26 -10.24 -32.61
CA GLY A 183 -6.69 -9.50 -31.43
C GLY A 183 -7.13 -10.43 -30.29
N ILE A 184 -7.25 -9.84 -29.10
CA ILE A 184 -7.71 -10.49 -27.87
C ILE A 184 -8.58 -9.53 -27.06
N SER A 185 -9.46 -10.08 -26.22
CA SER A 185 -10.28 -9.31 -25.29
C SER A 185 -9.41 -8.62 -24.23
N LEU A 186 -9.96 -7.60 -23.57
CA LEU A 186 -9.29 -6.94 -22.44
C LEU A 186 -8.96 -7.91 -21.30
N LYS A 187 -9.81 -8.91 -21.05
CA LYS A 187 -9.59 -9.92 -20.01
C LYS A 187 -8.35 -10.77 -20.32
N GLU A 188 -8.26 -11.25 -21.55
CA GLU A 188 -7.12 -12.04 -22.03
C GLU A 188 -5.84 -11.20 -22.08
N ALA A 189 -5.93 -9.95 -22.55
CA ALA A 189 -4.80 -9.04 -22.60
C ALA A 189 -4.23 -8.74 -21.21
N ARG A 190 -5.10 -8.55 -20.21
CA ARG A 190 -4.67 -8.39 -18.80
C ARG A 190 -4.01 -9.65 -18.26
N LEU A 191 -4.56 -10.82 -18.55
CA LEU A 191 -3.98 -12.09 -18.14
C LEU A 191 -2.59 -12.28 -18.75
N LEU A 192 -2.45 -12.09 -20.07
CA LEU A 192 -1.18 -12.21 -20.78
C LEU A 192 -0.12 -11.24 -20.25
N LEU A 193 -0.50 -9.96 -20.05
CA LEU A 193 0.43 -8.97 -19.50
C LEU A 193 0.86 -9.31 -18.07
N SER A 194 -0.05 -9.83 -17.24
CA SER A 194 0.28 -10.22 -15.86
C SER A 194 1.16 -11.46 -15.71
N GLN A 195 1.30 -12.25 -16.79
CA GLN A 195 2.19 -13.41 -16.84
C GLN A 195 3.62 -13.00 -17.22
N GLN A 196 3.82 -11.76 -17.65
CA GLN A 196 5.15 -11.21 -17.89
C GLN A 196 5.94 -11.09 -16.60
N THR A 197 7.25 -11.30 -16.67
CA THR A 197 8.14 -11.41 -15.49
C THR A 197 8.24 -10.15 -14.66
N ASP A 198 8.04 -8.98 -15.27
CA ASP A 198 8.06 -7.67 -14.62
C ASP A 198 6.70 -7.26 -14.03
N PHE A 199 5.61 -7.96 -14.39
CA PHE A 199 4.30 -7.77 -13.80
C PHE A 199 4.03 -8.79 -12.68
N PRO A 200 3.34 -8.40 -11.60
CA PRO A 200 2.87 -9.33 -10.59
C PRO A 200 1.76 -10.21 -11.19
N LYS A 201 1.80 -11.52 -10.85
CA LYS A 201 0.79 -12.49 -11.28
C LYS A 201 -0.62 -12.02 -10.96
N PHE A 202 -1.50 -12.02 -11.95
CA PHE A 202 -2.93 -11.77 -11.80
C PHE A 202 -3.64 -13.06 -11.44
N HIS A 203 -4.40 -13.05 -10.35
CA HIS A 203 -5.27 -14.17 -9.96
C HIS A 203 -6.73 -13.80 -10.27
N PRO A 204 -7.32 -14.33 -11.36
CA PRO A 204 -8.66 -13.93 -11.81
C PRO A 204 -9.80 -14.37 -10.87
N GLU A 205 -9.54 -15.29 -9.94
CA GLU A 205 -10.54 -15.82 -8.98
C GLU A 205 -10.99 -14.81 -7.90
N PHE A 206 -10.34 -13.65 -7.77
CA PHE A 206 -10.45 -12.82 -6.56
C PHE A 206 -10.76 -11.33 -6.82
N ASN A 207 -11.41 -11.02 -7.94
CA ASN A 207 -11.96 -9.68 -8.22
C ASN A 207 -13.49 -9.69 -8.18
#